data_AF-A0A1J9SER2-F1
#
_entry.id   AF-A0A1J9SER2-F1
#
_cell.length_a   1.000
_cell.length_b   1.000
_cell.length_c   1.000
_cell.angle_alpha   90.00
_cell.angle_beta   90.00
_cell.angle_gamma   90.00
#
_symmetry.space_group_name_H-M   'P 1'
#
loop_
_entity.id
_entity.type
_entity.pdbx_description
1 polymer ?
#
loop_
_entity_poly.entity_id
_entity_poly.type
_entity_poly.pdbx_seq_one_letter_code
_entity_poly.pdbx_strand_id
1 'polypeptide(L)'
;MTQPYNLEGKQNANVKRATLITGQTISVIVGGGDDDDNDEESPCLFLVHRKLICAFSPFFNAACRGPWKEHREGIVTLPEEDPATFELYVKWLYTGELVDCSSPTTEDEDADNTADPQGQERKRTVEGDPFANDQFNTVYTILACAYFLGDVLLDHTFKNAVIDALIRRVKQTNRYPCAMAALVYENTSSWASPLRRLLVDFYAYAHKRDWFLGSNRAMDMDNGPREFLRDVLVKLVSVQEEGCKECLHPWDSDFCQYHVHPDGVRCPKTFQVRR
;
A
#
# COMPACT_ATOMS: atom_id res chain seq x y z
N MET A 1 9.96 9.18 -37.40
CA MET A 1 11.21 9.02 -36.62
C MET A 1 10.83 9.07 -35.15
N THR A 2 10.66 7.90 -34.54
CA THR A 2 10.27 7.68 -33.15
C THR A 2 11.46 7.96 -32.23
N GLN A 3 11.36 9.00 -31.38
CA GLN A 3 12.35 9.23 -30.33
C GLN A 3 12.12 8.26 -29.16
N PRO A 4 13.21 7.75 -28.54
CA PRO A 4 13.14 6.64 -27.61
C PRO A 4 12.67 7.10 -26.23
N TYR A 5 11.83 6.28 -25.61
CA TYR A 5 11.34 6.40 -24.25
C TYR A 5 12.47 6.67 -23.25
N ASN A 6 12.20 7.55 -22.30
CA ASN A 6 13.09 7.87 -21.18
C ASN A 6 13.25 6.66 -20.25
N LEU A 7 14.17 5.78 -20.64
CA LEU A 7 14.64 4.62 -19.88
C LEU A 7 15.68 5.02 -18.82
N GLU A 8 16.28 6.22 -18.90
CA GLU A 8 17.46 6.59 -18.12
C GLU A 8 17.17 6.70 -16.61
N GLY A 9 16.03 7.23 -16.19
CA GLY A 9 15.71 7.37 -14.76
C GLY A 9 15.53 6.03 -14.01
N LYS A 10 14.74 5.12 -14.59
CA LYS A 10 14.51 3.76 -14.03
C LYS A 10 15.70 2.84 -14.24
N GLN A 11 16.35 2.88 -15.41
CA GLN A 11 17.58 2.11 -15.64
C GLN A 11 18.68 2.54 -14.68
N ASN A 12 18.84 3.84 -14.40
CA ASN A 12 19.85 4.30 -13.44
C ASN A 12 19.55 3.86 -12.00
N ALA A 13 18.28 3.80 -11.57
CA ALA A 13 17.91 3.28 -10.26
C ALA A 13 18.14 1.77 -10.14
N ASN A 14 17.78 1.00 -11.18
CA ASN A 14 17.97 -0.45 -11.19
C ASN A 14 19.45 -0.85 -11.35
N VAL A 15 20.22 -0.09 -12.13
CA VAL A 15 21.69 -0.25 -12.22
C VAL A 15 22.34 0.07 -10.87
N LYS A 16 21.88 1.10 -10.15
CA LYS A 16 22.35 1.38 -8.78
C LYS A 16 22.05 0.22 -7.83
N ARG A 17 20.83 -0.34 -7.85
CA ARG A 17 20.47 -1.53 -7.06
C ARG A 17 21.38 -2.72 -7.36
N ALA A 18 21.62 -3.01 -8.64
CA ALA A 18 22.47 -4.14 -9.05
C ALA A 18 23.87 -4.09 -8.44
N THR A 19 24.47 -2.90 -8.30
CA THR A 19 25.79 -2.75 -7.65
C THR A 19 25.78 -3.06 -6.14
N LEU A 20 24.61 -2.97 -5.49
CA LEU A 20 24.43 -3.23 -4.06
C LEU A 20 24.13 -4.70 -3.76
N ILE A 21 23.80 -5.51 -4.78
CA ILE A 21 23.59 -6.97 -4.69
C ILE A 21 24.97 -7.66 -4.74
N THR A 22 25.83 -7.34 -3.77
CA THR A 22 27.18 -7.90 -3.67
C THR A 22 27.57 -8.14 -2.22
N GLY A 23 28.33 -9.21 -1.98
CA GLY A 23 28.94 -9.49 -0.68
C GLY A 23 27.99 -10.17 0.30
N GLN A 24 28.07 -9.75 1.56
CA GLN A 24 27.42 -10.41 2.70
C GLN A 24 25.90 -10.17 2.72
N THR A 25 25.16 -11.22 3.06
CA THR A 25 23.73 -11.19 3.40
C THR A 25 23.52 -11.09 4.91
N ILE A 26 22.42 -10.49 5.33
CA ILE A 26 21.90 -10.56 6.69
C ILE A 26 20.65 -11.45 6.71
N SER A 27 20.40 -12.04 7.88
CA SER A 27 19.20 -12.80 8.19
C SER A 27 18.19 -11.87 8.87
N VAL A 28 16.99 -11.77 8.32
CA VAL A 28 15.87 -11.05 8.94
C VAL A 28 14.78 -12.04 9.28
N ILE A 29 14.44 -12.14 10.57
CA ILE A 29 13.38 -13.00 11.06
C ILE A 29 12.15 -12.10 11.29
N VAL A 30 11.02 -12.44 10.69
CA VAL A 30 9.80 -11.63 10.70
C VAL A 30 8.64 -12.46 11.22
N GLY A 31 7.82 -11.87 12.08
CA GLY A 31 6.73 -12.55 12.80
C GLY A 31 7.24 -13.37 13.99
N GLY A 32 6.33 -14.17 14.57
CA GLY A 32 6.62 -15.00 15.74
C GLY A 32 6.69 -14.24 17.06
N GLY A 33 5.80 -13.26 17.27
CA GLY A 33 5.64 -12.59 18.56
C GLY A 33 5.29 -13.55 19.68
N ASP A 34 5.62 -13.16 20.92
CA ASP A 34 5.45 -13.97 22.14
C ASP A 34 3.98 -14.17 22.59
N ASP A 35 3.01 -13.99 21.69
CA ASP A 35 1.59 -14.19 21.99
C ASP A 35 1.29 -15.71 22.03
N ASP A 36 1.51 -16.28 23.21
CA ASP A 36 1.40 -17.68 23.67
C ASP A 36 0.03 -18.38 23.37
N ASP A 37 -0.89 -17.73 22.64
CA ASP A 37 -2.25 -18.22 22.38
C ASP A 37 -2.52 -18.59 20.90
N ASN A 38 -1.58 -18.35 19.96
CA ASN A 38 -1.73 -18.72 18.54
C ASN A 38 -0.59 -19.65 18.06
N ASP A 39 -0.82 -20.96 18.14
CA ASP A 39 0.10 -22.03 17.71
C ASP A 39 0.45 -22.07 16.19
N GLU A 40 -0.06 -21.16 15.35
CA GLU A 40 -0.07 -21.38 13.89
C GLU A 40 0.88 -20.51 13.03
N GLU A 41 1.37 -19.35 13.49
CA GLU A 41 2.20 -18.49 12.62
C GLU A 41 3.70 -18.57 12.95
N SER A 42 4.37 -19.52 12.30
CA SER A 42 5.82 -19.65 12.40
C SER A 42 6.55 -18.43 11.81
N PRO A 43 7.59 -17.90 12.48
CA PRO A 43 8.35 -16.78 11.98
C PRO A 43 9.04 -17.14 10.65
N CYS A 44 9.10 -16.17 9.73
CA CYS A 44 9.73 -16.33 8.42
C CYS A 44 11.14 -15.76 8.40
N LEU A 45 12.08 -16.51 7.81
CA LEU A 45 13.47 -16.09 7.63
C LEU A 45 13.71 -15.56 6.21
N PHE A 46 14.19 -14.32 6.11
CA PHE A 46 14.57 -13.67 4.87
C PHE A 46 16.09 -13.45 4.82
N LEU A 47 16.71 -13.81 3.70
CA LEU A 47 18.13 -13.53 3.44
C LEU A 47 18.26 -12.35 2.48
N VAL A 48 18.80 -11.23 2.96
CA VAL A 48 18.86 -9.97 2.19
C VAL A 48 20.28 -9.44 2.13
N HIS A 49 20.71 -8.93 0.97
CA HIS A 49 22.03 -8.33 0.80
C HIS A 49 22.20 -7.11 1.72
N ARG A 50 23.21 -7.14 2.59
CA ARG A 50 23.42 -6.14 3.64
C ARG A 50 23.59 -4.73 3.06
N LYS A 51 24.42 -4.61 2.02
CA LYS A 51 24.67 -3.30 1.37
C LYS A 51 23.39 -2.72 0.78
N LEU A 52 22.53 -3.58 0.22
CA LEU A 52 21.27 -3.16 -0.38
C LEU A 52 20.31 -2.66 0.69
N ILE A 53 19.98 -3.48 1.69
CA ILE A 53 18.99 -3.09 2.71
C ILE A 53 19.45 -1.90 3.57
N CYS A 54 20.73 -1.82 3.92
CA CYS A 54 21.27 -0.66 4.64
C CYS A 54 21.35 0.62 3.79
N ALA A 55 21.33 0.53 2.46
CA ALA A 55 21.33 1.72 1.60
C ALA A 55 19.96 2.39 1.55
N PHE A 56 18.89 1.62 1.73
CA PHE A 56 17.51 2.09 1.61
C PHE A 56 16.83 2.31 2.96
N SER A 57 17.14 1.47 3.97
CA SER A 57 16.57 1.57 5.31
C SER A 57 17.59 2.15 6.31
N PRO A 58 17.38 3.36 6.83
CA PRO A 58 18.13 3.91 7.95
C PRO A 58 18.08 3.02 9.20
N PHE A 59 16.95 2.35 9.44
CA PHE A 59 16.82 1.35 10.52
C PHE A 59 17.86 0.23 10.38
N PHE A 60 17.87 -0.47 9.23
CA PHE A 60 18.85 -1.53 8.99
C PHE A 60 20.28 -0.99 8.92
N ASN A 61 20.49 0.23 8.42
CA ASN A 61 21.80 0.86 8.42
C ASN A 61 22.34 1.09 9.84
N ALA A 62 21.48 1.50 10.78
CA ALA A 62 21.83 1.68 12.17
C ALA A 62 22.05 0.32 12.87
N ALA A 63 21.11 -0.61 12.72
CA ALA A 63 21.19 -1.96 13.29
C ALA A 63 22.46 -2.69 12.85
N CYS A 64 22.84 -2.54 11.58
CA CYS A 64 24.02 -3.19 11.02
C CYS A 64 25.34 -2.47 11.34
N ARG A 65 25.38 -1.23 11.85
CA ARG A 65 26.63 -0.48 12.13
C ARG A 65 26.94 -0.30 13.60
N GLY A 66 25.96 -0.49 14.48
CA GLY A 66 26.14 -0.28 15.91
C GLY A 66 26.92 -1.40 16.61
N PRO A 67 27.23 -1.24 17.91
CA PRO A 67 27.90 -2.28 18.72
C PRO A 67 26.97 -3.44 19.11
N TRP A 68 25.74 -3.44 18.60
CA TRP A 68 24.64 -4.32 19.00
C TRP A 68 24.82 -5.76 18.52
N LYS A 69 24.01 -6.67 19.07
CA LYS A 69 24.07 -8.13 18.81
C LYS A 69 23.86 -8.41 17.32
N GLU A 70 22.97 -7.66 16.68
CA GLU A 70 22.59 -7.72 15.28
C GLU A 70 23.77 -7.47 14.35
N HIS A 71 24.68 -6.54 14.70
CA HIS A 71 25.88 -6.28 13.93
C HIS A 71 26.84 -7.49 13.93
N ARG A 72 26.98 -8.16 15.07
CA ARG A 72 27.91 -9.29 15.24
C ARG A 72 27.36 -10.58 14.66
N GLU A 73 26.07 -10.82 14.85
CA GLU A 73 25.40 -12.06 14.44
C GLU A 73 24.87 -11.97 12.99
N GLY A 74 24.65 -10.76 12.48
CA GLY A 74 24.04 -10.56 11.17
C GLY A 74 22.56 -10.97 11.14
N ILE A 75 21.91 -11.00 12.30
CA ILE A 75 20.50 -11.38 12.48
C ILE A 75 19.74 -10.18 13.02
N VAL A 76 18.60 -9.85 12.40
CA VAL A 76 17.65 -8.82 12.86
C VAL A 76 16.27 -9.46 12.99
N THR A 77 15.57 -9.19 14.08
CA THR A 77 14.22 -9.75 14.35
C THR A 77 13.18 -8.64 14.31
N LEU A 78 12.04 -8.90 13.65
CA LEU A 78 10.88 -8.01 13.52
C LEU A 78 9.62 -8.80 13.92
N PRO A 79 9.39 -9.01 15.24
CA PRO A 79 8.33 -9.92 15.72
C PRO A 79 6.91 -9.39 15.49
N GLU A 80 6.74 -8.07 15.48
CA GLU A 80 5.44 -7.39 15.32
C GLU A 80 5.04 -7.23 13.84
N GLU A 81 5.96 -7.49 12.92
CA GLU A 81 5.73 -7.27 11.49
C GLU A 81 5.23 -8.54 10.80
N ASP A 82 4.34 -8.35 9.82
CA ASP A 82 3.78 -9.43 9.01
C ASP A 82 4.79 -9.91 7.92
N PRO A 83 5.05 -11.23 7.83
CA PRO A 83 5.93 -11.80 6.80
C PRO A 83 5.54 -11.44 5.36
N ALA A 84 4.24 -11.38 5.02
CA ALA A 84 3.81 -11.10 3.66
C ALA A 84 4.14 -9.63 3.26
N THR A 85 3.96 -8.71 4.19
CA THR A 85 4.32 -7.30 4.02
C THR A 85 5.83 -7.12 3.89
N PHE A 86 6.63 -7.85 4.68
CA PHE A 86 8.09 -7.82 4.53
C PHE A 86 8.57 -8.48 3.24
N GLU A 87 7.92 -9.55 2.77
CA GLU A 87 8.22 -10.14 1.46
C GLU A 87 8.00 -9.11 0.33
N LEU A 88 6.94 -8.32 0.42
CA LEU A 88 6.68 -7.24 -0.54
C LEU A 88 7.76 -6.16 -0.49
N TYR A 89 8.24 -5.78 0.70
CA TYR A 89 9.39 -4.89 0.86
C TYR A 89 10.64 -5.45 0.19
N VAL A 90 10.96 -6.74 0.43
CA VAL A 90 12.11 -7.40 -0.19
C VAL A 90 11.98 -7.40 -1.71
N LYS A 91 10.82 -7.78 -2.26
CA LYS A 91 10.58 -7.74 -3.72
C LYS A 91 10.87 -6.35 -4.28
N TRP A 92 10.29 -5.31 -3.69
CA TRP A 92 10.55 -3.92 -4.11
C TRP A 92 12.01 -3.50 -3.94
N LEU A 93 12.68 -3.94 -2.88
CA LEU A 93 14.06 -3.57 -2.60
C LEU A 93 14.99 -4.05 -3.72
N TYR A 94 14.75 -5.24 -4.27
CA TYR A 94 15.52 -5.80 -5.38
C TYR A 94 15.07 -5.32 -6.76
N THR A 95 13.78 -5.20 -7.02
CA THR A 95 13.26 -4.90 -8.36
C THR A 95 13.06 -3.40 -8.61
N GLY A 96 12.79 -2.66 -7.54
CA GLY A 96 12.32 -1.29 -7.61
C GLY A 96 10.88 -1.07 -7.93
N GLU A 97 10.12 -2.14 -8.09
CA GLU A 97 8.74 -2.09 -8.52
C GLU A 97 7.90 -2.94 -7.59
N LEU A 98 6.83 -2.33 -7.08
CA LEU A 98 5.73 -3.07 -6.45
C LEU A 98 4.88 -3.64 -7.57
N VAL A 99 5.13 -4.90 -7.91
CA VAL A 99 4.35 -5.65 -8.90
C VAL A 99 3.08 -6.11 -8.20
N ASP A 100 1.91 -5.74 -8.73
CA ASP A 100 0.62 -6.25 -8.27
C ASP A 100 0.61 -7.78 -8.34
N CYS A 101 0.36 -8.47 -7.22
CA CYS A 101 0.22 -9.93 -7.17
C CYS A 101 -1.04 -10.48 -7.88
N SER A 102 -1.72 -9.67 -8.71
CA SER A 102 -2.84 -10.12 -9.53
C SER A 102 -2.34 -10.47 -10.94
N SER A 103 -1.84 -11.69 -11.14
CA SER A 103 -1.92 -12.28 -12.48
C SER A 103 -3.39 -12.60 -12.76
N PRO A 104 -3.97 -12.15 -13.89
CA PRO A 104 -5.25 -12.65 -14.33
C PRO A 104 -5.02 -14.03 -14.96
N THR A 105 -5.41 -15.11 -14.27
CA THR A 105 -5.82 -16.32 -14.99
C THR A 105 -7.24 -16.07 -15.48
N THR A 106 -7.31 -15.66 -16.75
CA THR A 106 -8.52 -15.68 -17.56
C THR A 106 -9.05 -17.11 -17.64
N GLU A 107 -10.26 -17.34 -17.15
CA GLU A 107 -11.22 -18.20 -17.85
C GLU A 107 -12.55 -17.45 -17.87
N ASP A 108 -12.97 -17.18 -19.10
CA ASP A 108 -14.19 -16.51 -19.50
C ASP A 108 -15.42 -17.30 -19.05
N GLU A 109 -16.40 -16.67 -18.39
CA GLU A 109 -17.82 -17.04 -18.54
C GLU A 109 -18.69 -15.78 -18.44
N ASP A 110 -18.93 -15.17 -19.62
CA ASP A 110 -20.16 -14.45 -19.90
C ASP A 110 -21.31 -15.46 -20.13
N ALA A 111 -22.55 -15.02 -19.84
CA ALA A 111 -23.85 -15.70 -19.95
C ALA A 111 -24.23 -16.53 -18.71
N ASP A 112 -25.44 -16.47 -18.14
CA ASP A 112 -26.74 -16.18 -18.72
C ASP A 112 -27.73 -15.80 -17.60
N ASN A 113 -28.71 -14.94 -17.93
CA ASN A 113 -29.87 -14.68 -17.09
C ASN A 113 -30.96 -15.71 -17.44
N THR A 114 -31.32 -16.59 -16.50
CA THR A 114 -32.67 -17.15 -16.48
C THR A 114 -33.25 -17.10 -15.09
N ALA A 115 -34.34 -16.32 -14.97
CA ALA A 115 -35.22 -16.32 -13.83
C ALA A 115 -35.96 -17.66 -13.70
N ASP A 116 -36.09 -18.17 -12.48
CA ASP A 116 -37.20 -19.05 -12.10
C ASP A 116 -37.61 -18.78 -10.63
N PRO A 117 -38.91 -18.59 -10.32
CA PRO A 117 -39.37 -18.31 -8.97
C PRO A 117 -39.82 -19.59 -8.23
N GLN A 118 -39.57 -19.60 -6.91
CA GLN A 118 -40.12 -20.48 -5.86
C GLN A 118 -39.37 -21.79 -5.58
N GLY A 119 -38.91 -21.92 -4.33
CA GLY A 119 -38.44 -23.18 -3.76
C GLY A 119 -37.61 -22.98 -2.49
N GLN A 120 -38.25 -23.11 -1.34
CA GLN A 120 -37.72 -22.81 -0.02
C GLN A 120 -36.94 -24.02 0.53
N GLU A 121 -35.61 -23.92 0.67
CA GLU A 121 -34.84 -24.87 1.49
C GLU A 121 -33.85 -24.14 2.42
N ARG A 122 -34.04 -24.40 3.72
CA ARG A 122 -33.21 -23.91 4.82
C ARG A 122 -31.88 -24.67 4.81
N LYS A 123 -30.82 -24.04 4.32
CA LYS A 123 -29.44 -24.52 4.50
C LYS A 123 -28.80 -23.74 5.64
N ARG A 124 -28.48 -24.43 6.73
CA ARG A 124 -27.73 -23.95 7.89
C ARG A 124 -26.37 -23.41 7.40
N THR A 125 -26.19 -22.09 7.40
CA THR A 125 -24.90 -21.46 7.16
C THR A 125 -24.02 -21.68 8.39
N VAL A 126 -22.93 -22.41 8.20
CA VAL A 126 -21.74 -22.30 9.04
C VAL A 126 -21.28 -20.85 8.95
N GLU A 127 -21.00 -20.21 10.09
CA GLU A 127 -20.43 -18.87 10.18
C GLU A 127 -19.03 -18.88 9.52
N GLY A 128 -19.01 -18.69 8.21
CA GLY A 128 -17.82 -18.33 7.45
C GLY A 128 -17.77 -16.81 7.36
N ASP A 129 -16.61 -16.26 7.70
CA ASP A 129 -16.32 -14.83 7.69
C ASP A 129 -16.81 -14.13 6.39
N PRO A 130 -17.75 -13.17 6.46
CA PRO A 130 -18.20 -12.38 5.32
C PRO A 130 -17.09 -11.55 4.66
N PHE A 131 -15.94 -11.38 5.32
CA PHE A 131 -14.83 -10.54 4.88
C PHE A 131 -13.79 -11.28 4.02
N ALA A 132 -13.85 -12.61 3.91
CA ALA A 132 -12.75 -13.41 3.35
C ALA A 132 -12.58 -13.36 1.81
N ASN A 133 -13.48 -12.73 1.04
CA ASN A 133 -13.52 -12.96 -0.42
C ASN A 133 -13.50 -11.72 -1.35
N ASP A 134 -13.18 -10.52 -0.85
CA ASP A 134 -12.86 -9.39 -1.76
C ASP A 134 -11.33 -9.24 -1.90
N GLN A 135 -10.74 -10.02 -2.82
CA GLN A 135 -9.31 -9.96 -3.18
C GLN A 135 -8.81 -8.52 -3.41
N PHE A 136 -9.70 -7.61 -3.81
CA PHE A 136 -9.37 -6.19 -4.00
C PHE A 136 -9.15 -5.43 -2.69
N ASN A 137 -9.94 -5.67 -1.64
CA ASN A 137 -9.72 -5.11 -0.32
C ASN A 137 -8.42 -5.64 0.27
N THR A 138 -8.12 -6.94 0.08
CA THR A 138 -6.87 -7.56 0.55
C THR A 138 -5.63 -6.87 -0.02
N VAL A 139 -5.61 -6.53 -1.33
CA VAL A 139 -4.44 -5.83 -1.91
C VAL A 139 -4.27 -4.42 -1.35
N TYR A 140 -5.37 -3.69 -1.17
CA TYR A 140 -5.32 -2.35 -0.59
C TYR A 140 -4.84 -2.38 0.88
N THR A 141 -5.29 -3.36 1.66
CA THR A 141 -4.79 -3.60 3.02
C THR A 141 -3.30 -3.93 3.03
N ILE A 142 -2.83 -4.83 2.17
CA ILE A 142 -1.39 -5.16 2.07
C ILE A 142 -0.56 -3.92 1.73
N LEU A 143 -1.03 -3.08 0.80
CA LEU A 143 -0.35 -1.81 0.48
C LEU A 143 -0.37 -0.84 1.68
N ALA A 144 -1.44 -0.80 2.47
CA ALA A 144 -1.49 -0.01 3.69
C ALA A 144 -0.44 -0.50 4.71
N CYS A 145 -0.40 -1.80 4.98
CA CYS A 145 0.58 -2.42 5.86
C CYS A 145 2.02 -2.15 5.37
N ALA A 146 2.27 -2.26 4.06
CA ALA A 146 3.56 -1.93 3.48
C ALA A 146 3.96 -0.46 3.69
N TYR A 147 2.99 0.46 3.64
CA TYR A 147 3.26 1.86 3.95
C TYR A 147 3.70 2.04 5.42
N PHE A 148 3.06 1.34 6.37
CA PHE A 148 3.42 1.38 7.80
C PHE A 148 4.78 0.71 8.06
N LEU A 149 5.06 -0.43 7.41
CA LEU A 149 6.38 -1.05 7.45
C LEU A 149 7.45 -0.06 6.96
N GLY A 150 7.14 0.77 5.96
CA GLY A 150 8.04 1.84 5.52
C GLY A 150 8.34 2.89 6.61
N ASP A 151 7.41 3.16 7.53
CA ASP A 151 7.66 3.98 8.71
C ASP A 151 8.58 3.26 9.71
N VAL A 152 8.31 1.99 10.02
CA VAL A 152 9.14 1.16 10.91
C VAL A 152 10.58 1.07 10.41
N LEU A 153 10.75 0.86 9.10
CA LEU A 153 12.05 0.74 8.46
C LEU A 153 12.72 2.10 8.14
N LEU A 154 12.01 3.21 8.38
CA LEU A 154 12.43 4.58 8.05
C LEU A 154 12.75 4.79 6.56
N ASP A 155 12.10 4.02 5.67
CA ASP A 155 12.37 4.02 4.23
C ASP A 155 11.33 4.84 3.47
N HIS A 156 11.57 6.16 3.37
CA HIS A 156 10.66 7.07 2.67
C HIS A 156 10.53 6.73 1.17
N THR A 157 11.55 6.13 0.56
CA THR A 157 11.50 5.77 -0.86
C THR A 157 10.53 4.62 -1.08
N PHE A 158 10.51 3.65 -0.17
CA PHE A 158 9.52 2.59 -0.16
C PHE A 158 8.11 3.12 0.05
N LYS A 159 7.91 3.98 1.05
CA LYS A 159 6.60 4.62 1.30
C LYS A 159 6.06 5.33 0.05
N ASN A 160 6.91 6.09 -0.63
CA ASN A 160 6.52 6.78 -1.87
C ASN A 160 6.17 5.78 -2.99
N ALA A 161 6.91 4.69 -3.11
CA ALA A 161 6.59 3.63 -4.07
C ALA A 161 5.25 2.94 -3.77
N VAL A 162 4.90 2.75 -2.48
CA VAL A 162 3.61 2.22 -2.05
C VAL A 162 2.46 3.16 -2.42
N ILE A 163 2.63 4.47 -2.20
CA ILE A 163 1.66 5.48 -2.65
C ILE A 163 1.49 5.44 -4.17
N ASP A 164 2.58 5.32 -4.92
CA ASP A 164 2.52 5.19 -6.38
C ASP A 164 1.78 3.91 -6.81
N ALA A 165 1.95 2.81 -6.07
CA ALA A 165 1.24 1.56 -6.33
C ALA A 165 -0.26 1.68 -6.05
N LEU A 166 -0.65 2.32 -4.95
CA LEU A 166 -2.05 2.62 -4.63
C LEU A 166 -2.72 3.44 -5.75
N ILE A 167 -2.12 4.56 -6.14
CA ILE A 167 -2.64 5.42 -7.20
C ILE A 167 -2.72 4.67 -8.53
N ARG A 168 -1.66 3.90 -8.88
CA ARG A 168 -1.64 3.11 -10.12
C ARG A 168 -2.77 2.09 -10.17
N ARG A 169 -3.01 1.37 -9.07
CA ARG A 169 -4.07 0.36 -8.97
C ARG A 169 -5.46 0.97 -9.10
N VAL A 170 -5.70 2.10 -8.44
CA VAL A 170 -6.95 2.86 -8.59
C VAL A 170 -7.15 3.30 -10.03
N LYS A 171 -6.11 3.81 -10.70
CA LYS A 171 -6.19 4.23 -12.11
C LYS A 171 -6.45 3.07 -13.08
N GLN A 172 -5.87 1.90 -12.82
CA GLN A 172 -6.04 0.72 -13.67
C GLN A 172 -7.41 0.06 -13.50
N THR A 173 -7.93 0.01 -12.26
CA THR A 173 -9.15 -0.75 -11.95
C THR A 173 -10.40 0.12 -11.81
N ASN A 174 -10.23 1.43 -11.62
CA ASN A 174 -11.29 2.37 -11.22
C ASN A 174 -12.06 1.90 -9.95
N ARG A 175 -11.40 1.11 -9.10
CA ARG A 175 -11.87 0.66 -7.79
C ARG A 175 -11.06 1.38 -6.72
N TYR A 176 -11.73 1.99 -5.74
CA TYR A 176 -11.11 2.77 -4.68
C TYR A 176 -11.16 2.01 -3.35
N PRO A 177 -10.18 2.19 -2.45
CA PRO A 177 -10.22 1.60 -1.12
C PRO A 177 -11.36 2.24 -0.31
N CYS A 178 -12.26 1.41 0.19
CA CYS A 178 -13.42 1.83 0.98
C CYS A 178 -13.56 1.09 2.32
N ALA A 179 -12.46 0.47 2.74
CA ALA A 179 -12.33 -0.42 3.89
C ALA A 179 -11.02 -0.20 4.65
N MET A 180 -10.37 0.95 4.47
CA MET A 180 -9.03 1.24 4.99
C MET A 180 -9.01 2.30 6.09
N ALA A 181 -10.11 3.02 6.31
CA ALA A 181 -10.10 4.21 7.17
C ALA A 181 -9.71 3.89 8.61
N ALA A 182 -10.28 2.82 9.20
CA ALA A 182 -9.93 2.39 10.56
C ALA A 182 -8.44 2.08 10.68
N LEU A 183 -7.94 1.18 9.82
CA LEU A 183 -6.54 0.77 9.79
C LEU A 183 -5.57 1.95 9.63
N VAL A 184 -5.84 2.84 8.66
CA VAL A 184 -4.96 3.98 8.35
C VAL A 184 -4.94 5.01 9.49
N TYR A 185 -6.09 5.29 10.11
CA TYR A 185 -6.15 6.30 11.16
C TYR A 185 -5.61 5.78 12.50
N GLU A 186 -5.73 4.48 12.78
CA GLU A 186 -5.11 3.87 13.96
C GLU A 186 -3.58 3.87 13.88
N ASN A 187 -3.03 3.61 12.68
CA ASN A 187 -1.58 3.43 12.48
C ASN A 187 -0.84 4.69 12.01
N THR A 188 -1.51 5.84 11.93
CA THR A 188 -0.86 7.11 11.57
C THR A 188 -1.35 8.24 12.48
N SER A 189 -0.49 9.17 12.89
CA SER A 189 -0.82 10.09 13.99
C SER A 189 -1.12 11.54 13.58
N SER A 190 -1.17 11.88 12.29
CA SER A 190 -1.34 13.28 11.85
C SER A 190 -1.92 13.42 10.44
N TRP A 191 -2.65 14.52 10.20
CA TRP A 191 -3.05 15.02 8.88
C TRP A 191 -1.87 15.24 7.92
N ALA A 192 -0.64 15.35 8.47
CA ALA A 192 0.58 15.37 7.69
C ALA A 192 0.81 14.05 6.93
N SER A 193 0.23 12.93 7.38
CA SER A 193 0.33 11.63 6.73
C SER A 193 -0.16 11.68 5.28
N PRO A 194 0.75 11.48 4.30
CA PRO A 194 0.37 11.44 2.89
C PRO A 194 -0.69 10.38 2.57
N LEU A 195 -0.68 9.23 3.25
CA LEU A 195 -1.67 8.17 3.03
C LEU A 195 -3.07 8.57 3.51
N ARG A 196 -3.19 9.23 4.69
CA ARG A 196 -4.48 9.77 5.15
C ARG A 196 -5.03 10.78 4.15
N ARG A 197 -4.18 11.70 3.69
CA ARG A 197 -4.55 12.73 2.70
C ARG A 197 -5.03 12.11 1.39
N LEU A 198 -4.31 11.11 0.87
CA LEU A 198 -4.71 10.40 -0.34
C LEU A 198 -6.06 9.70 -0.18
N LEU A 199 -6.27 9.00 0.94
CA LEU A 199 -7.54 8.33 1.23
C LEU A 199 -8.70 9.32 1.28
N VAL A 200 -8.53 10.46 1.97
CA VAL A 200 -9.54 11.52 2.04
C VAL A 200 -9.81 12.13 0.65
N ASP A 201 -8.77 12.36 -0.16
CA ASP A 201 -8.92 12.89 -1.50
C ASP A 201 -9.65 11.92 -2.44
N PHE A 202 -9.44 10.61 -2.30
CA PHE A 202 -10.24 9.62 -3.04
C PHE A 202 -11.73 9.79 -2.79
N TYR A 203 -12.14 9.98 -1.54
CA TYR A 203 -13.52 10.26 -1.20
C TYR A 203 -13.97 11.62 -1.71
N ALA A 204 -13.19 12.68 -1.51
CA ALA A 204 -13.63 14.02 -1.89
C ALA A 204 -13.79 14.20 -3.41
N TYR A 205 -12.86 13.67 -4.21
CA TYR A 205 -12.80 13.93 -5.65
C TYR A 205 -13.40 12.83 -6.51
N ALA A 206 -13.42 11.56 -6.05
CA ALA A 206 -13.95 10.44 -6.83
C ALA A 206 -15.26 9.87 -6.27
N HIS A 207 -15.85 10.51 -5.25
CA HIS A 207 -17.04 10.04 -4.53
C HIS A 207 -18.09 9.42 -5.45
N LYS A 208 -18.63 8.29 -5.02
CA LYS A 208 -19.85 7.71 -5.58
C LYS A 208 -20.90 7.65 -4.49
N ARG A 209 -22.16 7.88 -4.88
CA ARG A 209 -23.29 7.98 -3.94
C ARG A 209 -23.44 6.73 -3.05
N ASP A 210 -23.15 5.56 -3.60
CA ASP A 210 -23.19 4.27 -2.91
C ASP A 210 -22.19 4.15 -1.75
N TRP A 211 -21.07 4.88 -1.80
CA TRP A 211 -20.07 4.86 -0.72
C TRP A 211 -20.58 5.49 0.57
N PHE A 212 -21.66 6.28 0.52
CA PHE A 212 -22.23 7.01 1.66
C PHE A 212 -23.60 6.49 2.10
N LEU A 213 -24.14 5.46 1.44
CA LEU A 213 -25.53 5.01 1.64
C LEU A 213 -25.64 3.53 2.06
N GLY A 214 -24.88 3.11 3.08
CA GLY A 214 -25.05 1.79 3.72
C GLY A 214 -25.00 0.59 2.78
N SER A 215 -24.20 0.69 1.71
CA SER A 215 -23.98 -0.38 0.74
C SER A 215 -22.72 -1.19 1.11
N ASN A 216 -22.41 -2.27 0.38
CA ASN A 216 -21.14 -3.00 0.56
C ASN A 216 -19.88 -2.13 0.35
N ARG A 217 -20.01 -0.91 -0.21
CA ARG A 217 -18.91 0.05 -0.39
C ARG A 217 -18.90 1.16 0.67
N ALA A 218 -19.78 1.10 1.67
CA ALA A 218 -19.90 2.09 2.73
C ALA A 218 -19.11 1.72 4.00
N MET A 219 -18.25 0.70 3.96
CA MET A 219 -17.57 0.16 5.16
C MET A 219 -16.81 1.22 5.95
N ASP A 220 -16.06 2.11 5.30
CA ASP A 220 -15.39 3.24 5.95
C ASP A 220 -16.36 4.32 6.45
N MET A 221 -17.56 4.46 5.89
CA MET A 221 -18.59 5.37 6.39
C MET A 221 -19.33 4.79 7.60
N ASP A 222 -19.56 3.48 7.60
CA ASP A 222 -20.30 2.78 8.65
C ASP A 222 -19.41 2.50 9.87
N ASN A 223 -18.15 2.10 9.64
CA ASN A 223 -17.24 1.62 10.69
C ASN A 223 -15.99 2.51 10.87
N GLY A 224 -15.78 3.51 10.02
CA GLY A 224 -14.59 4.35 10.08
C GLY A 224 -14.56 5.28 11.31
N PRO A 225 -13.37 5.74 11.70
CA PRO A 225 -13.23 6.62 12.86
C PRO A 225 -13.86 7.99 12.60
N ARG A 226 -14.38 8.61 13.66
CA ARG A 226 -15.02 9.94 13.56
C ARG A 226 -14.09 11.02 12.98
N GLU A 227 -12.78 10.89 13.20
CA GLU A 227 -11.78 11.80 12.64
C GLU A 227 -11.77 11.72 11.10
N PHE A 228 -11.80 10.51 10.55
CA PHE A 228 -11.85 10.30 9.10
C PHE A 228 -13.09 10.93 8.46
N LEU A 229 -14.28 10.72 9.06
CA LEU A 229 -15.52 11.32 8.56
C LEU A 229 -15.46 12.85 8.54
N ARG A 230 -14.85 13.45 9.58
CA ARG A 230 -14.64 14.90 9.64
C ARG A 230 -13.72 15.36 8.52
N ASP A 231 -12.61 14.68 8.29
CA ASP A 231 -11.62 15.05 7.27
C ASP A 231 -12.23 14.97 5.86
N VAL A 232 -13.00 13.91 5.58
CA VAL A 232 -13.78 13.78 4.33
C VAL A 232 -14.78 14.93 4.18
N LEU A 233 -15.56 15.24 5.22
CA LEU A 233 -16.56 16.31 5.15
C LEU A 233 -15.90 17.69 4.92
N VAL A 234 -14.85 18.01 5.66
CA VAL A 234 -14.10 19.26 5.50
C VAL A 234 -13.54 19.38 4.08
N LYS A 235 -12.99 18.27 3.55
CA LYS A 235 -12.45 18.26 2.19
C LYS A 235 -13.53 18.42 1.13
N LEU A 236 -14.69 17.76 1.28
CA LEU A 236 -15.85 17.92 0.38
C LEU A 236 -16.34 19.37 0.32
N VAL A 237 -16.47 20.03 1.49
CA VAL A 237 -16.85 21.45 1.56
C VAL A 237 -15.82 22.33 0.84
N SER A 238 -14.52 22.09 1.07
CA SER A 238 -13.45 22.84 0.42
C SER A 238 -13.48 22.69 -1.10
N VAL A 239 -13.67 21.46 -1.61
CA VAL A 239 -13.79 21.19 -3.05
C VAL A 239 -15.00 21.89 -3.67
N GLN A 240 -16.11 21.96 -2.93
CA GLN A 240 -17.31 22.67 -3.36
C GLN A 240 -17.08 24.19 -3.45
N GLU A 241 -16.41 24.78 -2.45
CA GLU A 241 -16.09 26.21 -2.39
C GLU A 241 -15.12 26.66 -3.50
N GLU A 242 -14.12 25.85 -3.80
CA GLU A 242 -13.13 26.14 -4.84
C GLU A 242 -13.75 26.16 -6.25
N GLY A 243 -14.91 25.54 -6.41
CA GLY A 243 -15.56 25.25 -7.68
C GLY A 243 -14.76 24.21 -8.45
N CYS A 244 -15.39 23.14 -8.93
CA CYS A 244 -14.69 22.10 -9.70
C CYS A 244 -14.19 22.71 -11.02
N LYS A 245 -12.98 23.26 -11.02
CA LYS A 245 -12.45 24.06 -12.13
C LYS A 245 -11.93 23.20 -13.28
N GLU A 246 -11.73 21.90 -13.06
CA GLU A 246 -11.40 20.91 -14.08
C GLU A 246 -11.61 19.52 -13.47
N CYS A 247 -12.13 18.54 -14.23
CA CYS A 247 -12.35 17.15 -13.79
C CYS A 247 -11.05 16.34 -13.55
N LEU A 248 -9.98 16.98 -13.10
CA LEU A 248 -8.67 16.37 -12.86
C LEU A 248 -8.53 16.02 -11.39
N HIS A 249 -8.27 14.75 -11.09
CA HIS A 249 -8.01 14.35 -9.72
C HIS A 249 -6.66 14.92 -9.23
N PRO A 250 -6.49 15.22 -7.93
CA PRO A 250 -5.22 15.75 -7.43
C PRO A 250 -4.04 14.78 -7.61
N TRP A 251 -4.28 13.47 -7.56
CA TRP A 251 -3.28 12.44 -7.86
C TRP A 251 -2.91 12.32 -9.35
N ASP A 252 -3.66 12.96 -10.26
CA ASP A 252 -3.28 13.07 -11.67
C ASP A 252 -2.44 14.33 -11.95
N SER A 253 -2.61 15.39 -11.14
CA SER A 253 -2.01 16.70 -11.39
C SER A 253 -0.74 16.96 -10.56
N ASP A 254 -0.75 16.65 -9.27
CA ASP A 254 0.40 16.79 -8.36
C ASP A 254 0.52 15.57 -7.45
N PHE A 255 0.94 14.42 -8.00
CA PHE A 255 1.13 13.19 -7.22
C PHE A 255 2.17 13.35 -6.09
N CYS A 256 3.13 14.28 -6.24
CA CYS A 256 4.18 14.56 -5.26
C CYS A 256 3.62 15.01 -3.91
N GLN A 257 2.40 15.56 -3.87
CA GLN A 257 1.74 15.95 -2.63
C GLN A 257 1.45 14.77 -1.70
N TYR A 258 1.50 13.54 -2.21
CA TYR A 258 1.32 12.31 -1.45
C TYR A 258 2.65 11.60 -1.14
N HIS A 259 3.78 12.24 -1.41
CA HIS A 259 5.10 11.69 -1.14
C HIS A 259 5.78 12.40 0.05
N VAL A 260 6.69 11.67 0.70
CA VAL A 260 7.56 12.18 1.77
C VAL A 260 8.91 12.56 1.17
N HIS A 261 9.34 13.80 1.45
CA HIS A 261 10.62 14.36 1.02
C HIS A 261 11.25 15.19 2.13
N PRO A 262 12.58 15.40 2.11
CA PRO A 262 13.20 16.48 2.86
C PRO A 262 12.63 17.85 2.43
N ASP A 263 12.71 18.84 3.32
CA ASP A 263 12.20 20.19 3.07
C ASP A 263 12.75 20.79 1.77
N GLY A 264 11.85 21.32 0.93
CA GLY A 264 12.20 21.95 -0.34
C GLY A 264 12.50 20.98 -1.50
N VAL A 265 12.49 19.66 -1.26
CA VAL A 265 12.67 18.65 -2.31
C VAL A 265 11.31 18.19 -2.85
N ARG A 266 11.22 18.00 -4.18
CA ARG A 266 10.03 17.45 -4.85
C ARG A 266 10.41 16.37 -5.85
N CYS A 267 9.43 15.53 -6.17
CA CYS A 267 9.55 14.55 -7.24
C CYS A 267 9.86 15.19 -8.60
N PRO A 268 10.62 14.48 -9.46
CA PRO A 268 10.82 14.91 -10.85
C PRO A 268 9.48 15.02 -11.59
N LYS A 269 9.30 16.10 -12.36
CA LYS A 269 8.05 16.38 -13.11
C LYS A 269 7.70 15.35 -14.21
N THR A 270 8.55 14.34 -14.43
CA THR A 270 8.47 13.39 -15.54
C THR A 270 7.49 12.23 -15.36
N PHE A 271 6.83 12.09 -14.20
CA PHE A 271 5.78 11.07 -13.98
C PHE A 271 4.39 11.48 -14.49
N GLN A 272 4.27 12.56 -15.26
CA GLN A 272 3.08 12.83 -16.08
C GLN A 272 2.95 11.76 -17.17
N VAL A 273 2.45 10.58 -16.83
CA VAL A 273 1.88 9.65 -17.79
C VAL A 273 0.66 10.37 -18.37
N ARG A 274 0.83 11.00 -19.53
CA ARG A 274 -0.28 11.55 -20.30
C ARG A 274 -1.22 10.41 -20.67
N ARG A 275 -2.51 10.73 -20.51
CA ARG A 275 -3.74 9.98 -20.78
C ARG A 275 -3.63 8.90 -21.84
#